data_AF-X1AR56-F1
#
_entry.id   AF-X1AR56-F1
#
_cell.length_a   1.000
_cell.length_b   1.000
_cell.length_c   1.000
_cell.angle_alpha   90.00
_cell.angle_beta   90.00
_cell.angle_gamma   90.00
#
_symmetry.space_group_name_H-M   'P 1'
#
loop_
_entity.id
_entity.type
_entity.pdbx_description
1 polymer ?
#
loop_
_entity_poly.entity_id
_entity_poly.type
_entity_poly.pdbx_seq_one_letter_code
_entity_poly.pdbx_strand_id
1 'polypeptide(L)' 'MFRTQRAITVSCESHDSEVICVECAPEENPEGDIKGACDAVLASVEDRRENGGTREVVRIKTLSLIEALVGSLER' A
#
# COMPACT_ATOMS: atom_id res chain seq x y z
N MET A 1 -14.70 14.47 -4.52
CA MET A 1 -14.50 13.86 -3.18
C MET A 1 -14.70 12.35 -3.37
N PHE A 2 -13.63 11.61 -3.68
CA PHE A 2 -13.72 10.18 -3.96
C PHE A 2 -13.55 9.41 -2.64
N ARG A 3 -14.63 8.77 -2.18
CA ARG A 3 -14.60 7.79 -1.09
C ARG A 3 -14.12 6.47 -1.72
N THR A 4 -12.87 6.10 -1.52
CA THR A 4 -12.40 4.75 -1.85
C THR A 4 -13.08 3.77 -0.89
N GLN A 5 -14.12 3.08 -1.36
CA GLN A 5 -14.65 1.91 -0.66
C GLN A 5 -13.59 0.80 -0.77
N ARG A 6 -13.07 0.34 0.37
CA ARG A 6 -12.21 -0.85 0.42
C ARG A 6 -13.02 -2.04 -0.11
N ALA A 7 -12.56 -2.64 -1.21
CA ALA A 7 -13.19 -3.83 -1.77
C ALA A 7 -12.88 -5.01 -0.84
N ILE A 8 -13.91 -5.55 -0.18
CA ILE A 8 -13.81 -6.83 0.53
C ILE A 8 -13.96 -7.93 -0.52
N THR A 9 -12.90 -8.70 -0.76
CA THR A 9 -12.95 -9.89 -1.60
C THR A 9 -13.35 -11.08 -0.72
N VAL A 10 -14.49 -11.70 -1.02
CA VAL A 10 -14.90 -12.94 -0.36
C VAL A 10 -14.46 -14.11 -1.23
N SER A 11 -13.62 -14.99 -0.68
CA SER A 11 -13.29 -16.27 -1.32
C SER A 11 -14.13 -17.36 -0.66
N CYS A 12 -14.89 -18.10 -1.46
CA CYS A 12 -15.74 -19.18 -0.98
C CYS A 12 -15.17 -20.50 -1.49
N GLU A 13 -14.71 -21.36 -0.57
CA GLU A 13 -14.34 -22.73 -0.88
C GLU A 13 -15.45 -23.66 -0.38
N SER A 14 -15.95 -24.52 -1.26
CA SER A 14 -16.95 -25.53 -0.92
C SER A 14 -16.23 -26.77 -0.38
N HIS A 15 -16.35 -27.03 0.91
CA HIS A 15 -15.93 -28.29 1.52
C HIS A 15 -17.18 -29.04 2.02
N ASP A 16 -17.37 -30.27 1.54
CA ASP A 16 -18.34 -31.24 2.06
C ASP A 16 -19.72 -30.66 2.44
N SER A 17 -20.37 -29.99 1.47
CA SER A 17 -21.75 -29.49 1.55
C SER A 17 -22.00 -28.28 2.46
N GLU A 18 -20.96 -27.64 3.01
CA GLU A 18 -21.06 -26.32 3.66
C GLU A 18 -20.24 -25.28 2.89
N VAL A 19 -20.85 -24.13 2.57
CA VAL A 19 -20.14 -23.00 1.96
C VAL A 19 -19.58 -22.15 3.11
N ILE A 20 -18.28 -22.25 3.35
CA ILE A 20 -17.58 -21.42 4.32
C ILE A 20 -17.12 -20.16 3.58
N CYS A 21 -17.82 -19.05 3.79
CA CYS A 21 -17.37 -17.75 3.31
C CYS A 21 -16.38 -17.18 4.33
N VAL A 22 -15.09 -17.24 4.03
CA VAL A 22 -14.08 -16.53 4.84
C VAL A 22 -14.10 -15.08 4.36
N GLU A 23 -14.47 -14.15 5.24
CA GLU A 23 -14.15 -12.74 5.02
C GLU A 23 -12.63 -12.63 5.00
N CYS A 24 -12.04 -12.59 3.79
CA CYS A 24 -10.66 -12.20 3.66
C CYS A 24 -10.62 -10.73 4.05
N ALA A 25 -10.26 -10.47 5.32
CA ALA A 25 -9.75 -9.17 5.71
C ALA A 25 -8.71 -8.77 4.66
N PRO A 26 -8.67 -7.50 4.20
CA PRO A 26 -7.67 -7.09 3.23
C PRO A 26 -6.33 -7.54 3.79
N GLU A 27 -5.69 -8.51 3.13
CA GLU A 27 -4.33 -8.90 3.47
C GLU A 27 -3.58 -7.59 3.46
N GLU A 28 -3.09 -7.16 4.62
CA GLU A 28 -2.16 -6.05 4.74
C GLU A 28 -0.89 -6.53 4.05
N ASN A 29 -0.91 -6.50 2.72
CA ASN A 29 0.11 -7.10 1.90
C ASN A 29 1.31 -6.14 2.01
N PRO A 30 2.31 -6.44 2.86
CA PRO A 30 3.34 -5.46 3.20
C PRO A 30 4.18 -5.12 1.96
N GLU A 31 4.25 -6.05 1.00
CA GLU A 31 4.85 -5.82 -0.32
C GLU A 31 4.10 -4.75 -1.14
N GLY A 32 2.77 -4.67 -1.02
CA GLY A 32 1.95 -3.65 -1.66
C GLY A 32 2.19 -2.25 -1.08
N ASP A 33 2.35 -2.17 0.25
CA ASP A 33 2.65 -0.92 0.96
C ASP A 33 4.06 -0.41 0.65
N ILE A 34 5.05 -1.31 0.59
CA ILE A 34 6.43 -0.95 0.23
C ILE A 34 6.52 -0.50 -1.23
N LYS A 35 5.91 -1.24 -2.16
CA LYS A 35 5.92 -0.89 -3.58
C LYS A 35 5.26 0.48 -3.81
N GLY A 36 4.09 0.72 -3.21
CA GLY A 36 3.41 2.01 -3.33
C GLY A 36 4.22 3.17 -2.73
N ALA A 37 4.93 2.95 -1.63
CA ALA A 37 5.82 3.94 -1.05
C ALA A 37 7.05 4.22 -1.93
N CYS A 38 7.63 3.20 -2.58
CA CYS A 38 8.70 3.35 -3.57
C CYS A 38 8.26 4.20 -4.77
N ASP A 39 7.09 3.88 -5.36
CA ASP A 39 6.53 4.63 -6.49
C ASP A 39 6.30 6.10 -6.12
N ALA A 40 5.84 6.37 -4.89
CA ALA A 40 5.65 7.73 -4.39
C ALA A 40 6.96 8.52 -4.22
N VAL A 41 8.05 7.85 -3.82
CA VAL A 41 9.38 8.48 -3.77
C VAL A 41 9.86 8.81 -5.17
N LEU A 42 9.78 7.87 -6.11
CA LEU A 42 10.19 8.09 -7.51
C LEU A 42 9.44 9.27 -8.14
N ALA A 43 8.11 9.28 -8.01
CA ALA A 43 7.28 10.38 -8.52
C ALA A 43 7.68 11.74 -7.91
N SER A 44 8.03 11.78 -6.62
CA SER A 44 8.47 13.03 -5.97
C SER A 44 9.84 13.52 -6.46
N VAL A 45 10.73 12.61 -6.83
CA VAL A 45 12.05 12.94 -7.39
C VAL A 45 11.91 13.47 -8.82
N GLU A 46 11.06 12.81 -9.63
CA GLU A 46 10.72 13.25 -10.98
C GLU A 46 10.04 14.61 -10.98
N ASP A 47 9.03 14.83 -10.14
CA ASP A 47 8.37 16.12 -9.98
C ASP A 47 9.34 17.23 -9.56
N ARG A 48 10.27 16.92 -8.65
CA ARG A 48 11.34 17.86 -8.29
C ARG A 48 12.25 18.20 -9.46
N ARG A 49 12.53 17.24 -10.34
CA ARG A 49 13.40 17.42 -11.51
C ARG A 49 12.70 18.23 -12.61
N GLU A 50 11.43 17.94 -12.86
CA GLU A 50 10.71 18.44 -14.04
C GLU A 50 9.87 19.68 -13.74
N ASN A 51 9.30 19.78 -12.54
CA ASN A 51 8.31 20.80 -12.18
C ASN A 51 8.78 21.75 -11.07
N GLY A 52 10.01 21.59 -10.57
CA GLY A 52 10.55 22.44 -9.50
C GLY A 52 10.00 22.10 -8.11
N GLY A 53 9.50 20.88 -7.91
CA GLY A 53 9.07 20.36 -6.60
C GLY A 53 10.12 20.51 -5.49
N THR A 54 9.68 20.44 -4.24
CA THR A 54 10.54 20.76 -3.10
C THR A 54 11.32 19.54 -2.59
N ARG A 55 12.50 19.79 -2.00
CA ARG A 55 13.27 18.76 -1.28
C ARG A 55 12.51 18.19 -0.07
N GLU A 56 11.60 18.98 0.49
CA GLU A 56 10.78 18.60 1.63
C GLU A 56 9.80 17.48 1.26
N VAL A 57 9.16 17.58 0.09
CA VAL A 57 8.24 16.54 -0.40
C VAL A 57 8.96 15.20 -0.59
N VAL A 58 10.13 15.23 -1.22
CA VAL A 58 10.97 14.02 -1.37
C VAL A 58 11.28 13.41 -0.01
N ARG A 59 11.72 14.23 0.96
CA ARG A 59 12.04 13.78 2.32
C ARG A 59 10.85 13.11 3.00
N ILE A 60 9.66 13.71 2.93
CA ILE A 60 8.44 13.15 3.53
C ILE A 60 8.13 11.79 2.91
N LYS A 61 8.17 11.66 1.58
CA LYS A 61 7.92 10.37 0.92
C LYS A 61 8.97 9.32 1.26
N THR A 62 10.23 9.71 1.38
CA THR A 62 11.30 8.79 1.82
C THR A 62 11.09 8.31 3.26
N LEU A 63 10.62 9.18 4.18
CA LEU A 63 10.32 8.77 5.54
C LEU A 63 9.17 7.75 5.58
N SER A 64 8.10 7.97 4.81
CA SER A 64 7.00 7.00 4.72
C SER A 64 7.45 5.64 4.18
N LEU A 65 8.40 5.61 3.24
CA LEU A 65 9.00 4.35 2.78
C LEU A 65 9.80 3.65 3.88
N ILE A 66 10.58 4.40 4.67
CA ILE A 66 11.34 3.84 5.80
C ILE A 66 10.38 3.24 6.84
N GLU A 67 9.30 3.94 7.17
CA GLU A 67 8.26 3.45 8.09
C GLU A 67 7.63 2.14 7.58
N ALA A 68 7.31 2.07 6.29
CA ALA A 68 6.77 0.85 5.68
C ALA A 68 7.77 -0.32 5.74
N LEU A 69 9.06 -0.06 5.47
CA LEU A 69 10.11 -1.07 5.54
C LEU A 69 10.34 -1.56 6.97
N VAL A 70 10.41 -0.65 7.94
CA VAL A 70 10.57 -0.99 9.36
C VAL A 70 9.37 -1.81 9.83
N GLY A 71 8.15 -1.37 9.54
CA GLY A 71 6.94 -2.11 9.88
C GLY A 71 6.81 -3.47 9.19
N SER A 72 7.54 -3.71 8.10
CA SER A 72 7.65 -5.04 7.48
C SER A 72 8.71 -5.93 8.14
N LEU A 73 9.71 -5.36 8.80
CA LEU A 73 10.74 -6.11 9.52
C LEU A 73 10.29 -6.53 10.93
N GLU A 74 9.36 -5.79 11.52
CA GLU A 74 8.82 -6.03 12.86
C GLU A 74 7.63 -6.99 12.90
N ARG A 75 7.12 -7.44 11.74
CA ARG A 75 6.00 -8.39 11.59
C ARG A 75 6.50 -9.80 11.30
#